data_AF-A0A292QNW5-F1
#
_entry.id   AF-A0A292QNW5-F1
#
_cell.length_a   1.000
_cell.length_b   1.000
_cell.length_c   1.000
_cell.angle_alpha   90.00
_cell.angle_beta   90.00
_cell.angle_gamma   90.00
#
_symmetry.space_group_name_H-M   'P 1'
#
loop_
_entity.id
_entity.type
_entity.pdbx_description
1 polymer ?
#
loop_
_entity_poly.entity_id
_entity_poly.type
_entity_poly.pdbx_seq_one_letter_code
_entity_poly.pdbx_strand_id
1 'polypeptide(L)'
;MQITRINSAKTELLFNTGNSQQIRSKNTHNSNNITVLPSYEVAFTALAKITPPTKMKMYAEKILNNLHENQKVHITADSKYLPFMNILSETAYKKGSGKVQYKIIEPEFEALKSKYNITESFDFEQTEKEALKKENAIFLNFSDKNNPYKFSGLTPLEEAKEIEKVKSIIPQKVYDKFKISPEEIFKEGLDLKKGQSVVILAEREHIPFITKLMDYLYSKNNTKLIKVHISEDEKVSMLKYAKNEVLDEFPTFAKLANEEYLAKDTAYLNLNAGFQNSMEGVDTDRLNYLNKIRAKALAESSNARFAETPWLIYYVPTTKTCISAYPELKENPIKAIEQAYIDANKINRIGALKEHREALIHRTNKMNELAKQGFRKYHYISYDLKTGKPDGKTDFQIEISPKSKFMGPLLEYKKNNHSTIPNIPTEESFSAPVANSAEGIISVTKPLLVNNKLVKGIVLKFKNGKVVDVKADENAEILRKYIQSNENANRLGEVAFVADSPIAKTGRFFNTTLVDENATCHLALGNAYSDCIEGIDNCKSFKEAQEYLKALNINSSPIHKDFMVGGNNVKITAINPETGETKTIIENDKFQL
;
A
#
# COMPACT_ATOMS: atom_id res chain seq x y z
N MET A 1 -14.92 0.51 65.09
CA MET A 1 -14.36 1.82 64.68
C MET A 1 -14.14 1.80 63.19
N GLN A 2 -14.77 2.74 62.49
CA GLN A 2 -14.76 2.91 61.03
C GLN A 2 -13.36 3.16 60.49
N ILE A 3 -13.00 2.54 59.36
CA ILE A 3 -11.95 3.04 58.47
C ILE A 3 -12.64 3.68 57.27
N THR A 4 -12.79 4.98 57.37
CA THR A 4 -13.21 5.88 56.29
C THR A 4 -11.98 6.23 55.47
N ARG A 5 -11.97 5.94 54.16
CA ARG A 5 -11.30 6.77 53.12
C ARG A 5 -11.72 6.28 51.72
N ILE A 6 -12.67 7.02 51.17
CA ILE A 6 -13.04 7.00 49.76
C ILE A 6 -11.93 7.74 49.01
N ASN A 7 -11.17 7.06 48.16
CA ASN A 7 -10.33 7.72 47.17
C ASN A 7 -11.20 8.00 45.94
N SER A 8 -11.84 9.17 45.93
CA SER A 8 -12.42 9.76 44.73
C SER A 8 -11.29 10.25 43.82
N ALA A 9 -11.13 9.63 42.65
CA ALA A 9 -10.29 10.20 41.60
C ALA A 9 -11.02 11.42 41.03
N LYS A 10 -10.40 12.61 41.14
CA LYS A 10 -10.81 13.81 40.42
C LYS A 10 -10.72 13.52 38.93
N THR A 11 -11.87 13.41 38.28
CA THR A 11 -12.02 13.64 36.84
C THR A 11 -11.92 15.14 36.65
N GLU A 12 -10.83 15.65 36.08
CA GLU A 12 -10.86 17.00 35.51
C GLU A 12 -11.65 16.94 34.20
N LEU A 13 -12.98 16.94 34.34
CA LEU A 13 -13.88 17.30 33.26
C LEU A 13 -13.90 18.82 33.19
N LEU A 14 -13.13 19.39 32.27
CA LEU A 14 -13.23 20.82 31.94
C LEU A 14 -14.54 21.03 31.17
N PHE A 15 -15.58 21.48 31.88
CA PHE A 15 -16.78 22.03 31.26
C PHE A 15 -16.65 23.54 31.15
N ASN A 16 -16.72 24.07 29.94
CA ASN A 16 -16.90 25.51 29.73
C ASN A 16 -18.37 25.84 29.99
N THR A 17 -18.69 26.38 31.17
CA THR A 17 -20.04 26.82 31.51
C THR A 17 -20.06 28.33 31.67
N GLY A 18 -20.45 29.01 30.59
CA GLY A 18 -20.92 30.38 30.66
C GLY A 18 -22.27 30.44 31.37
N ASN A 19 -22.39 31.42 32.26
CA ASN A 19 -23.58 31.92 32.96
C ASN A 19 -24.09 31.16 34.20
N SER A 20 -23.86 31.86 35.31
CA SER A 20 -24.42 31.74 36.65
C SER A 20 -25.95 31.87 36.71
N GLN A 21 -26.60 31.12 37.61
CA GLN A 21 -27.57 31.68 38.57
C GLN A 21 -27.77 30.74 39.77
N GLN A 22 -27.63 31.31 40.97
CA GLN A 22 -27.91 30.70 42.27
C GLN A 22 -29.40 30.69 42.57
N ILE A 23 -29.95 29.59 43.12
CA ILE A 23 -31.11 29.66 44.05
C ILE A 23 -30.93 28.61 45.17
N ARG A 24 -31.08 29.07 46.42
CA ARG A 24 -31.04 28.31 47.68
C ARG A 24 -32.41 27.73 48.06
N SER A 25 -32.37 26.79 49.04
CA SER A 25 -33.39 26.40 50.04
C SER A 25 -34.19 25.12 49.73
N LYS A 26 -34.71 24.33 50.69
CA LYS A 26 -34.59 24.14 52.15
C LYS A 26 -35.19 22.72 52.43
N ASN A 27 -34.80 22.11 53.55
CA ASN A 27 -35.23 20.78 54.03
C ASN A 27 -36.75 20.58 54.14
N THR A 28 -37.22 19.32 54.05
CA THR A 28 -38.14 18.65 55.02
C THR A 28 -38.30 17.15 54.71
N HIS A 29 -38.90 16.43 55.66
CA HIS A 29 -38.67 15.05 56.12
C HIS A 29 -39.36 13.88 55.38
N ASN A 30 -38.78 12.68 55.64
CA ASN A 30 -39.38 11.34 55.85
C ASN A 30 -40.15 10.63 54.72
N SER A 31 -39.61 9.49 54.28
CA SER A 31 -40.17 8.16 54.62
C SER A 31 -39.25 7.03 54.15
N ASN A 32 -39.09 6.03 55.02
CA ASN A 32 -38.36 4.79 54.75
C ASN A 32 -39.09 3.94 53.70
N ASN A 33 -38.38 3.52 52.66
CA ASN A 33 -38.61 2.24 51.99
C ASN A 33 -37.25 1.73 51.49
N ILE A 34 -36.60 0.96 52.36
CA ILE A 34 -35.37 0.23 52.04
C ILE A 34 -35.77 -0.91 51.08
N THR A 35 -35.41 -0.77 49.81
CA THR A 35 -35.35 -1.91 48.89
C THR A 35 -33.89 -2.33 48.81
N VAL A 36 -33.55 -3.42 49.51
CA VAL A 36 -32.23 -4.05 49.43
C VAL A 36 -32.14 -4.71 48.06
N LEU A 37 -31.30 -4.19 47.17
CA LEU A 37 -30.91 -4.88 45.95
C LEU A 37 -30.08 -6.12 46.33
N PRO A 38 -30.20 -7.25 45.60
CA PRO A 38 -29.44 -8.45 45.92
C PRO A 38 -27.95 -8.16 45.85
N SER A 39 -27.24 -8.50 46.92
CA SER A 39 -25.78 -8.61 46.89
C SER A 39 -25.42 -9.74 45.93
N TYR A 40 -24.98 -9.40 44.72
CA TYR A 40 -24.22 -10.35 43.92
C TYR A 40 -22.86 -10.50 44.60
N GLU A 41 -22.74 -11.48 45.49
CA GLU A 41 -21.45 -12.10 45.79
C GLU A 41 -20.95 -12.74 44.49
N VAL A 42 -20.16 -12.00 43.73
CA VAL A 42 -19.37 -12.60 42.66
C VAL A 42 -18.28 -13.42 43.36
N ALA A 43 -18.52 -14.73 43.48
CA ALA A 43 -17.57 -15.68 44.01
C ALA A 43 -16.20 -15.48 43.34
N PHE A 44 -15.16 -15.27 44.15
CA PHE A 44 -13.78 -15.04 43.72
C PHE A 44 -13.17 -16.21 42.92
N THR A 45 -13.88 -17.34 42.78
CA THR A 45 -13.49 -18.51 41.99
C THR A 45 -13.87 -18.43 40.51
N ALA A 46 -14.69 -17.45 40.07
CA ALA A 46 -15.07 -17.28 38.66
C ALA A 46 -14.10 -16.38 37.85
N LEU A 47 -13.24 -15.60 38.51
CA LEU A 47 -12.36 -14.61 37.87
C LEU A 47 -11.05 -15.20 37.30
N ALA A 48 -10.70 -16.45 37.62
CA ALA A 48 -9.54 -17.13 37.03
C ALA A 48 -9.77 -17.62 35.58
N LYS A 49 -11.00 -17.49 35.05
CA LYS A 49 -11.38 -17.97 33.71
C LYS A 49 -11.62 -16.85 32.67
N ILE A 50 -11.45 -15.59 33.05
CA ILE A 50 -11.69 -14.46 32.12
C ILE A 50 -10.40 -14.13 31.36
N THR A 51 -10.45 -14.27 30.04
CA THR A 51 -9.29 -14.02 29.15
C THR A 51 -8.91 -12.53 29.12
N PRO A 52 -7.64 -12.17 28.82
CA PRO A 52 -7.23 -10.77 28.68
C PRO A 52 -8.08 -9.96 27.70
N PRO A 53 -8.46 -10.48 26.50
CA PRO A 53 -9.41 -9.78 25.62
C PRO A 53 -10.76 -9.49 26.28
N THR A 54 -11.32 -10.42 27.05
CA THR A 54 -12.59 -10.22 27.75
C THR A 54 -12.47 -9.13 28.83
N LYS A 55 -11.39 -9.15 29.62
CA LYS A 55 -11.08 -8.12 30.62
C LYS A 55 -11.00 -6.73 29.98
N MET A 56 -10.25 -6.61 28.88
CA MET A 56 -10.12 -5.39 28.10
C MET A 56 -11.45 -4.90 27.53
N LYS A 57 -12.28 -5.82 27.01
CA LYS A 57 -13.62 -5.50 26.50
C LYS A 57 -14.54 -4.95 27.59
N MET A 58 -14.56 -5.57 28.77
CA MET A 58 -15.35 -5.07 29.90
C MET A 58 -14.93 -3.65 30.30
N TYR A 59 -13.62 -3.35 30.29
CA TYR A 59 -13.12 -2.00 30.54
C TYR A 59 -13.52 -1.03 29.42
N ALA A 60 -13.40 -1.42 28.15
CA ALA A 60 -13.85 -0.65 27.01
C ALA A 60 -15.35 -0.30 27.09
N GLU A 61 -16.21 -1.28 27.44
CA GLU A 61 -17.64 -1.08 27.62
C GLU A 61 -17.94 -0.08 28.76
N LYS A 62 -17.18 -0.16 29.85
CA LYS A 62 -17.29 0.74 31.00
C LYS A 62 -16.93 2.18 30.63
N ILE A 63 -15.83 2.41 29.92
CA ILE A 63 -15.42 3.77 29.54
C ILE A 63 -16.30 4.37 28.44
N LEU A 64 -16.93 3.52 27.61
CA LEU A 64 -17.89 3.91 26.58
C LEU A 64 -19.36 3.80 27.06
N ASN A 65 -19.61 3.80 28.36
CA ASN A 65 -20.98 3.66 28.87
C ASN A 65 -21.87 4.85 28.46
N ASN A 66 -21.28 6.05 28.38
CA ASN A 66 -21.97 7.28 28.00
C ASN A 66 -21.76 7.66 26.53
N LEU A 67 -21.28 6.74 25.69
CA LEU A 67 -21.15 6.99 24.26
C LEU A 67 -22.56 7.12 23.65
N HIS A 68 -22.83 8.26 23.03
CA HIS A 68 -24.07 8.49 22.29
C HIS A 68 -23.94 8.03 20.84
N GLU A 69 -25.09 7.72 20.23
CA GLU A 69 -25.19 7.38 18.81
C GLU A 69 -24.54 8.47 17.93
N ASN A 70 -23.77 8.05 16.93
CA ASN A 70 -22.98 8.89 16.01
C ASN A 70 -21.91 9.78 16.67
N GLN A 71 -21.71 9.69 17.98
CA GLN A 71 -20.64 10.43 18.66
C GLN A 71 -19.29 9.83 18.27
N LYS A 72 -18.29 10.68 18.04
CA LYS A 72 -16.95 10.26 17.63
C LYS A 72 -16.07 9.93 18.84
N VAL A 73 -15.07 9.08 18.62
CA VAL A 73 -14.10 8.65 19.64
C VAL A 73 -12.70 8.85 19.11
N HIS A 74 -11.88 9.60 19.85
CA HIS A 74 -10.48 9.85 19.56
C HIS A 74 -9.62 9.14 20.59
N ILE A 75 -8.72 8.28 20.12
CA ILE A 75 -7.86 7.45 20.97
C ILE A 75 -6.41 7.83 20.69
N THR A 76 -5.71 8.38 21.68
CA THR A 76 -4.25 8.59 21.62
C THR A 76 -3.56 7.61 22.55
N ALA A 77 -2.59 6.84 22.06
CA ALA A 77 -1.84 5.92 22.91
C ALA A 77 -0.47 5.55 22.34
N ASP A 78 0.45 5.12 23.20
CA ASP A 78 1.66 4.42 22.79
C ASP A 78 1.32 3.13 22.04
N SER A 79 2.10 2.78 21.02
CA SER A 79 1.85 1.60 20.17
C SER A 79 1.75 0.27 20.91
N LYS A 80 2.37 0.16 22.10
CA LYS A 80 2.22 -1.01 23.00
C LYS A 80 0.78 -1.27 23.46
N TYR A 81 -0.11 -0.28 23.38
CA TYR A 81 -1.52 -0.39 23.75
C TYR A 81 -2.44 -0.69 22.55
N LEU A 82 -1.91 -0.89 21.35
CA LEU A 82 -2.68 -1.16 20.14
C LEU A 82 -3.70 -2.33 20.27
N PRO A 83 -3.39 -3.47 20.94
CA PRO A 83 -4.37 -4.53 21.20
C PRO A 83 -5.61 -4.01 21.94
N PHE A 84 -5.42 -3.17 22.95
CA PHE A 84 -6.53 -2.54 23.66
C PHE A 84 -7.27 -1.53 22.77
N MET A 85 -6.55 -0.70 22.01
CA MET A 85 -7.16 0.27 21.08
C MET A 85 -8.08 -0.42 20.07
N ASN A 86 -7.68 -1.57 19.54
CA ASN A 86 -8.47 -2.37 18.60
C ASN A 86 -9.77 -2.89 19.23
N ILE A 87 -9.69 -3.41 20.46
CA ILE A 87 -10.88 -3.85 21.22
C ILE A 87 -11.80 -2.65 21.51
N LEU A 88 -11.22 -1.52 21.90
CA LEU A 88 -11.96 -0.30 22.19
C LEU A 88 -12.68 0.25 20.96
N SER A 89 -12.01 0.25 19.80
CA SER A 89 -12.58 0.66 18.51
C SER A 89 -13.73 -0.24 18.07
N GLU A 90 -13.55 -1.56 18.14
CA GLU A 90 -14.63 -2.52 17.89
C GLU A 90 -15.82 -2.25 18.82
N THR A 91 -15.56 -2.04 20.11
CA THR A 91 -16.60 -1.77 21.12
C THR A 91 -17.33 -0.46 20.82
N ALA A 92 -16.62 0.60 20.42
CA ALA A 92 -17.18 1.89 20.07
C ALA A 92 -18.11 1.79 18.85
N TYR A 93 -17.66 1.14 17.76
CA TYR A 93 -18.51 0.97 16.59
C TYR A 93 -19.74 0.11 16.88
N LYS A 94 -19.60 -0.97 17.67
CA LYS A 94 -20.75 -1.79 18.11
C LYS A 94 -21.76 -1.02 18.97
N LYS A 95 -21.34 0.05 19.64
CA LYS A 95 -22.19 0.97 20.40
C LYS A 95 -22.74 2.15 19.57
N GLY A 96 -22.47 2.20 18.26
CA GLY A 96 -22.97 3.25 17.37
C GLY A 96 -22.06 4.47 17.24
N SER A 97 -20.75 4.34 17.49
CA SER A 97 -19.80 5.43 17.23
C SER A 97 -19.84 5.88 15.76
N GLY A 98 -19.87 7.19 15.55
CA GLY A 98 -19.86 7.79 14.22
C GLY A 98 -18.47 7.79 13.56
N LYS A 99 -17.41 7.68 14.35
CA LYS A 99 -16.02 7.54 13.88
C LYS A 99 -15.13 7.17 15.06
N VAL A 100 -14.17 6.29 14.83
CA VAL A 100 -13.05 6.06 15.75
C VAL A 100 -11.76 6.45 15.04
N GLN A 101 -11.01 7.38 15.62
CA GLN A 101 -9.73 7.86 15.09
C GLN A 101 -8.63 7.63 16.11
N TYR A 102 -7.49 7.11 15.64
CA TYR A 102 -6.32 6.76 16.41
C TYR A 102 -5.24 7.81 16.20
N LYS A 103 -4.50 8.07 17.27
CA LYS A 103 -3.19 8.70 17.24
C LYS A 103 -2.22 7.79 17.99
N ILE A 104 -1.52 6.96 17.22
CA ILE A 104 -0.53 6.05 17.77
C ILE A 104 0.78 6.81 17.93
N ILE A 105 1.35 6.72 19.13
CA ILE A 105 2.67 7.26 19.46
C ILE A 105 3.67 6.11 19.33
N GLU A 106 4.61 6.24 18.40
CA GLU A 106 5.73 5.31 18.25
C GLU A 106 6.92 5.86 19.04
N PRO A 107 7.32 5.21 20.16
CA PRO A 107 8.42 5.70 21.00
C PRO A 107 9.72 5.92 20.23
N GLU A 108 10.00 5.07 19.25
CA GLU A 108 11.18 5.14 18.39
C GLU A 108 11.20 6.42 17.53
N PHE A 109 10.03 6.84 17.02
CA PHE A 109 9.93 8.06 16.22
C PHE A 109 10.02 9.31 17.09
N GLU A 110 9.41 9.30 18.28
CA GLU A 110 9.50 10.41 19.23
C GLU A 110 10.91 10.59 19.82
N ALA A 111 11.64 9.48 20.02
CA ALA A 111 13.05 9.51 20.40
C ALA A 111 13.91 10.19 19.32
N LEU A 112 13.67 9.90 18.04
CA LEU A 112 14.37 10.57 16.92
C LEU A 112 14.02 12.05 16.83
N LYS A 113 12.74 12.42 16.91
CA LYS A 113 12.33 13.83 16.92
C LYS A 113 13.00 14.59 18.06
N SER A 114 13.04 14.00 19.26
CA SER A 114 13.72 14.59 20.42
C SER A 114 15.23 14.74 20.18
N LYS A 115 15.89 13.69 19.66
CA LYS A 115 17.34 13.70 19.33
C LYS A 115 17.72 14.84 18.38
N TYR A 116 16.84 15.18 17.43
CA TYR A 116 17.08 16.20 16.40
C TYR A 116 16.33 17.52 16.62
N ASN A 117 15.72 17.71 17.80
CA ASN A 117 14.92 18.89 18.18
C ASN A 117 13.85 19.24 17.14
N ILE A 118 13.13 18.23 16.65
CA ILE A 118 12.07 18.39 15.65
C ILE A 118 10.78 18.77 16.37
N THR A 119 10.25 19.94 16.01
CA THR A 119 8.98 20.46 16.53
C THR A 119 7.98 20.77 15.41
N GLU A 120 8.47 20.77 14.18
CA GLU A 120 7.72 21.04 12.97
C GLU A 120 6.72 19.91 12.67
N SER A 121 5.55 20.30 12.18
CA SER A 121 4.50 19.42 11.67
C SER A 121 3.90 20.04 10.43
N PHE A 122 3.16 19.26 9.65
CA PHE A 122 2.37 19.83 8.56
C PHE A 122 1.24 20.71 9.12
N ASP A 123 0.82 21.71 8.35
CA ASP A 123 -0.18 22.70 8.72
C ASP A 123 -1.58 22.05 8.84
N PHE A 124 -1.88 21.04 8.01
CA PHE A 124 -3.11 20.26 8.09
C PHE A 124 -3.24 19.51 9.43
N GLU A 125 -2.12 19.12 10.06
CA GLU A 125 -2.14 18.42 11.35
C GLU A 125 -2.54 19.35 12.50
N GLN A 126 -2.12 20.62 12.43
CA GLN A 126 -2.57 21.64 13.38
C GLN A 126 -4.04 21.99 13.15
N THR A 127 -4.44 22.11 11.89
CA THR A 127 -5.84 22.34 11.49
C THR A 127 -6.74 21.20 12.01
N GLU A 128 -6.32 19.96 11.84
CA GLU A 128 -7.02 18.79 12.38
C GLU A 128 -7.12 18.87 13.92
N LYS A 129 -6.01 19.14 14.61
CA LYS A 129 -5.99 19.29 16.07
C LYS A 129 -6.93 20.38 16.56
N GLU A 130 -7.05 21.50 15.85
CA GLU A 130 -7.97 22.57 16.20
C GLU A 130 -9.44 22.22 15.94
N ALA A 131 -9.73 21.52 14.84
CA ALA A 131 -11.06 21.01 14.54
C ALA A 131 -11.52 20.01 15.62
N LEU A 132 -10.62 19.12 16.04
CA LEU A 132 -10.88 18.15 17.10
C LEU A 132 -11.28 18.83 18.42
N LYS A 133 -10.65 19.94 18.81
CA LYS A 133 -11.02 20.68 20.05
C LYS A 133 -12.45 21.19 20.07
N LYS A 134 -13.07 21.40 18.89
CA LYS A 134 -14.43 21.91 18.75
C LYS A 134 -15.45 20.79 18.56
N GLU A 135 -14.98 19.55 18.39
CA GLU A 135 -15.82 18.42 18.06
C GLU A 135 -16.48 17.82 19.31
N ASN A 136 -17.77 17.49 19.20
CA ASN A 136 -18.46 16.71 20.24
C ASN A 136 -18.01 15.25 20.15
N ALA A 137 -16.91 14.92 20.81
CA ALA A 137 -16.29 13.61 20.77
C ALA A 137 -15.76 13.19 22.15
N ILE A 138 -15.58 11.88 22.32
CA ILE A 138 -14.89 11.31 23.48
C ILE A 138 -13.39 11.26 23.19
N PHE A 139 -12.58 11.89 24.03
CA PHE A 139 -11.12 11.87 23.93
C PHE A 139 -10.53 10.94 24.99
N LEU A 140 -9.82 9.90 24.55
CA LEU A 140 -9.22 8.88 25.40
C LEU A 140 -7.70 8.86 25.18
N ASN A 141 -6.95 9.15 26.24
CA ASN A 141 -5.48 9.21 26.19
C ASN A 141 -4.89 8.12 27.08
N PHE A 142 -4.22 7.13 26.49
CA PHE A 142 -3.58 6.03 27.21
C PHE A 142 -2.06 6.19 27.21
N SER A 143 -1.46 5.99 28.38
CA SER A 143 -0.02 6.13 28.63
C SER A 143 0.34 5.30 29.85
N ASP A 144 1.59 5.27 30.27
CA ASP A 144 1.97 4.58 31.52
C ASP A 144 1.29 5.14 32.77
N LYS A 145 0.93 6.44 32.75
CA LYS A 145 0.14 7.07 33.81
C LYS A 145 -1.35 6.66 33.73
N ASN A 146 -1.86 6.39 32.54
CA ASN A 146 -3.22 5.96 32.28
C ASN A 146 -3.25 4.60 31.57
N ASN A 147 -2.67 3.56 32.20
CA ASN A 147 -2.40 2.27 31.56
C ASN A 147 -3.70 1.44 31.41
N PRO A 148 -4.19 1.20 30.18
CA PRO A 148 -5.44 0.50 29.95
C PRO A 148 -5.40 -0.99 30.32
N TYR A 149 -4.25 -1.65 30.25
CA TYR A 149 -4.12 -3.05 30.66
C TYR A 149 -4.32 -3.19 32.17
N LYS A 150 -3.68 -2.32 32.96
CA LYS A 150 -3.85 -2.28 34.41
C LYS A 150 -5.30 -2.00 34.79
N PHE A 151 -5.96 -1.03 34.15
CA PHE A 151 -7.37 -0.72 34.43
C PHE A 151 -8.35 -1.81 33.97
N SER A 152 -7.95 -2.60 32.97
CA SER A 152 -8.67 -3.80 32.57
C SER A 152 -8.50 -4.96 33.55
N GLY A 153 -7.58 -4.86 34.53
CA GLY A 153 -7.30 -5.93 35.48
C GLY A 153 -6.41 -7.04 34.91
N LEU A 154 -5.58 -6.73 33.90
CA LEU A 154 -4.52 -7.64 33.46
C LEU A 154 -3.43 -7.73 34.53
N THR A 155 -2.95 -8.94 34.75
CA THR A 155 -1.73 -9.21 35.52
C THR A 155 -0.50 -8.74 34.72
N PRO A 156 0.66 -8.52 35.38
CA PRO A 156 1.89 -8.15 34.67
C PRO A 156 2.30 -9.12 33.56
N LEU A 157 2.03 -10.43 33.74
CA LEU A 157 2.31 -11.45 32.73
C LEU A 157 1.37 -11.35 31.52
N GLU A 158 0.08 -11.10 31.76
CA GLU A 158 -0.89 -10.88 30.67
C GLU A 158 -0.56 -9.59 29.90
N GLU A 159 -0.23 -8.51 30.61
CA GLU A 159 0.22 -7.24 30.00
C GLU A 159 1.46 -7.46 29.12
N ALA A 160 2.49 -8.15 29.63
CA ALA A 160 3.70 -8.43 28.86
C ALA A 160 3.38 -9.19 27.56
N LYS A 161 2.47 -10.18 27.61
CA LYS A 161 2.03 -10.95 26.44
C LYS A 161 1.23 -10.11 25.44
N GLU A 162 0.38 -9.17 25.88
CA GLU A 162 -0.33 -8.27 24.97
C GLU A 162 0.65 -7.29 24.30
N ILE A 163 1.62 -6.76 25.04
CA ILE A 163 2.68 -5.90 24.48
C ILE A 163 3.55 -6.68 23.49
N GLU A 164 3.80 -7.97 23.72
CA GLU A 164 4.58 -8.80 22.81
C GLU A 164 3.92 -8.94 21.43
N LYS A 165 2.58 -8.94 21.36
CA LYS A 165 1.83 -9.05 20.08
C LYS A 165 2.05 -7.88 19.12
N VAL A 166 2.47 -6.71 19.62
CA VAL A 166 2.75 -5.54 18.77
C VAL A 166 4.19 -5.48 18.30
N LYS A 167 5.07 -6.24 18.94
CA LYS A 167 6.50 -6.24 18.60
C LYS A 167 6.72 -7.19 17.43
N SER A 168 7.57 -6.76 16.51
CA SER A 168 8.13 -7.69 15.54
C SER A 168 8.95 -8.75 16.29
N ILE A 169 8.66 -10.01 16.03
CA ILE A 169 9.41 -11.15 16.57
C ILE A 169 10.74 -11.39 15.83
N ILE A 170 11.08 -10.55 14.85
CA ILE A 170 12.30 -10.69 14.05
C ILE A 170 13.52 -10.27 14.88
N PRO A 171 14.51 -11.16 15.09
CA PRO A 171 15.76 -10.79 15.76
C PRO A 171 16.52 -9.71 15.00
N GLN A 172 17.19 -8.80 15.71
CA GLN A 172 17.97 -7.71 15.09
C GLN A 172 18.97 -8.22 14.04
N LYS A 173 19.66 -9.34 14.32
CA LYS A 173 20.60 -9.97 13.37
C LYS A 173 19.99 -10.35 12.01
N VAL A 174 18.67 -10.54 11.96
CA VAL A 174 17.91 -10.83 10.73
C VAL A 174 17.56 -9.52 10.03
N TYR A 175 17.11 -8.49 10.75
CA TYR A 175 16.96 -7.15 10.19
C TYR A 175 18.26 -6.64 9.55
N ASP A 176 19.40 -6.92 10.18
CA ASP A 176 20.72 -6.55 9.68
C ASP A 176 21.08 -7.22 8.35
N LYS A 177 20.34 -8.25 7.92
CA LYS A 177 20.53 -8.89 6.61
C LYS A 177 20.01 -8.03 5.48
N PHE A 178 19.01 -7.18 5.71
CA PHE A 178 18.55 -6.23 4.71
C PHE A 178 19.42 -4.96 4.76
N LYS A 179 20.16 -4.72 3.69
CA LYS A 179 21.18 -3.67 3.60
C LYS A 179 20.61 -2.37 3.06
N ILE A 180 19.36 -2.05 3.40
CA ILE A 180 18.66 -0.83 2.95
C ILE A 180 19.57 0.40 3.06
N SER A 181 19.68 1.15 1.96
CA SER A 181 20.54 2.33 1.84
C SER A 181 19.68 3.60 1.76
N PRO A 182 19.59 4.41 2.84
CA PRO A 182 18.85 5.65 2.80
C PRO A 182 19.34 6.61 1.71
N GLU A 183 20.65 6.67 1.47
CA GLU A 183 21.22 7.53 0.43
C GLU A 183 20.77 7.09 -0.96
N GLU A 184 20.82 5.80 -1.30
CA GLU A 184 20.32 5.33 -2.61
C GLU A 184 18.82 5.58 -2.77
N ILE A 185 18.02 5.31 -1.73
CA ILE A 185 16.57 5.53 -1.77
C ILE A 185 16.24 7.01 -2.00
N PHE A 186 16.81 7.90 -1.20
CA PHE A 186 16.43 9.32 -1.23
C PHE A 186 17.12 10.07 -2.36
N LYS A 187 18.41 9.84 -2.61
CA LYS A 187 19.15 10.60 -3.62
C LYS A 187 19.04 10.00 -5.01
N GLU A 188 19.23 8.68 -5.16
CA GLU A 188 19.24 8.04 -6.48
C GLU A 188 17.84 7.61 -6.93
N GLY A 189 16.97 7.20 -5.99
CA GLY A 189 15.60 6.80 -6.25
C GLY A 189 14.62 7.98 -6.30
N LEU A 190 14.58 8.81 -5.27
CA LEU A 190 13.62 9.93 -5.16
C LEU A 190 14.14 11.27 -5.68
N ASP A 191 15.43 11.38 -6.02
CA ASP A 191 16.07 12.67 -6.34
C ASP A 191 15.70 13.77 -5.33
N LEU A 192 15.70 13.38 -4.04
CA LEU A 192 15.24 14.18 -2.93
C LEU A 192 16.15 15.40 -2.76
N LYS A 193 15.53 16.58 -2.72
CA LYS A 193 16.25 17.83 -2.47
C LYS A 193 16.52 18.00 -0.97
N LYS A 194 17.58 18.73 -0.65
CA LYS A 194 17.95 19.05 0.74
C LYS A 194 16.79 19.78 1.44
N GLY A 195 16.37 19.26 2.59
CA GLY A 195 15.29 19.81 3.39
C GLY A 195 13.88 19.50 2.88
N GLN A 196 13.74 18.86 1.72
CA GLN A 196 12.45 18.51 1.14
C GLN A 196 11.66 17.61 2.10
N SER A 197 10.36 17.90 2.19
CA SER A 197 9.44 17.17 3.06
C SER A 197 9.20 15.75 2.53
N VAL A 198 8.97 14.78 3.43
CA VAL A 198 8.81 13.37 3.06
C VAL A 198 7.60 12.73 3.73
N VAL A 199 6.83 11.97 2.97
CA VAL A 199 5.81 11.04 3.45
C VAL A 199 6.32 9.61 3.26
N ILE A 200 6.27 8.80 4.32
CA ILE A 200 6.62 7.38 4.29
C ILE A 200 5.37 6.56 4.55
N LEU A 201 4.99 5.70 3.61
CA LEU A 201 3.96 4.68 3.78
C LEU A 201 4.66 3.33 4.03
N ALA A 202 4.22 2.62 5.07
CA ALA A 202 4.86 1.37 5.47
C ALA A 202 3.92 0.51 6.32
N GLU A 203 4.43 -0.66 6.72
CA GLU A 203 3.81 -1.54 7.71
C GLU A 203 4.57 -1.45 9.04
N ARG A 204 3.94 -1.93 10.11
CA ARG A 204 4.54 -1.91 11.46
C ARG A 204 5.85 -2.67 11.53
N GLU A 205 5.98 -3.77 10.80
CA GLU A 205 7.22 -4.57 10.74
C GLU A 205 8.42 -3.80 10.15
N HIS A 206 8.16 -2.72 9.40
CA HIS A 206 9.19 -1.86 8.81
C HIS A 206 9.76 -0.81 9.77
N ILE A 207 9.25 -0.65 11.01
CA ILE A 207 9.71 0.37 11.97
C ILE A 207 11.26 0.43 12.09
N PRO A 208 12.01 -0.69 12.20
CA PRO A 208 13.47 -0.63 12.25
C PRO A 208 14.13 -0.03 11.01
N PHE A 209 13.51 -0.15 9.84
CA PHE A 209 13.98 0.50 8.61
C PHE A 209 13.53 1.97 8.55
N ILE A 210 12.29 2.27 8.95
CA ILE A 210 11.78 3.65 9.00
C ILE A 210 12.63 4.52 9.92
N THR A 211 13.03 4.00 11.09
CA THR A 211 13.90 4.74 12.02
C THR A 211 15.25 5.07 11.39
N LYS A 212 15.87 4.13 10.66
CA LYS A 212 17.11 4.36 9.90
C LYS A 212 16.92 5.42 8.81
N LEU A 213 15.79 5.40 8.10
CA LEU A 213 15.46 6.39 7.07
C LEU A 213 15.23 7.78 7.67
N MET A 214 14.47 7.89 8.77
CA MET A 214 14.23 9.14 9.48
C MET A 214 15.51 9.74 10.06
N ASP A 215 16.39 8.92 10.64
CA ASP A 215 17.69 9.38 11.15
C ASP A 215 18.54 10.00 10.03
N TYR A 216 18.57 9.40 8.85
CA TYR A 216 19.22 9.98 7.66
C TYR A 216 18.54 11.28 7.21
N LEU A 217 17.22 11.31 7.11
CA LEU A 217 16.47 12.50 6.70
C LEU A 217 16.73 13.69 7.61
N TYR A 218 16.72 13.48 8.93
CA TYR A 218 17.01 14.53 9.91
C TYR A 218 18.48 14.94 9.91
N SER A 219 19.41 13.98 9.89
CA SER A 219 20.84 14.25 10.13
C SER A 219 21.65 14.61 8.89
N LYS A 220 21.26 14.10 7.72
CA LYS A 220 22.00 14.28 6.45
C LYS A 220 21.22 15.13 5.47
N ASN A 221 19.91 14.89 5.31
CA ASN A 221 19.10 15.66 4.36
C ASN A 221 18.58 16.98 4.93
N ASN A 222 18.60 17.16 6.26
CA ASN A 222 17.98 18.28 6.98
C ASN A 222 16.46 18.41 6.76
N THR A 223 15.76 17.33 6.43
CA THR A 223 14.29 17.32 6.32
C THR A 223 13.68 17.49 7.69
N LYS A 224 12.80 18.48 7.87
CA LYS A 224 12.08 18.71 9.14
C LYS A 224 10.69 18.10 9.17
N LEU A 225 10.00 18.13 8.03
CA LEU A 225 8.64 17.61 7.88
C LEU A 225 8.68 16.17 7.38
N ILE A 226 8.43 15.22 8.28
CA ILE A 226 8.30 13.80 7.97
C ILE A 226 6.96 13.30 8.50
N LYS A 227 6.13 12.71 7.62
CA LYS A 227 4.91 12.00 8.01
C LYS A 227 5.06 10.51 7.73
N VAL A 228 4.78 9.68 8.73
CA VAL A 228 4.76 8.22 8.56
C VAL A 228 3.33 7.73 8.66
N HIS A 229 2.90 6.93 7.68
CA HIS A 229 1.61 6.24 7.66
C HIS A 229 1.84 4.73 7.76
N ILE A 230 1.30 4.12 8.83
CA ILE A 230 1.30 2.66 9.02
C ILE A 230 -0.05 2.11 8.56
N SER A 231 -0.03 1.18 7.59
CA SER A 231 -1.22 0.75 6.84
C SER A 231 -2.22 -0.10 7.64
N GLU A 232 -1.78 -0.79 8.69
CA GLU A 232 -2.57 -1.80 9.44
C GLU A 232 -3.44 -1.21 10.57
N ASP A 233 -3.30 0.07 10.90
CA ASP A 233 -3.75 0.55 12.21
C ASP A 233 -5.25 0.88 12.34
N GLU A 234 -6.02 1.13 11.25
CA GLU A 234 -7.30 1.87 11.43
C GLU A 234 -8.55 1.44 10.64
N LYS A 235 -8.54 0.39 9.82
CA LYS A 235 -9.68 0.16 8.89
C LYS A 235 -10.58 -1.02 9.22
N VAL A 236 -10.06 -2.03 9.91
CA VAL A 236 -10.77 -3.32 10.05
C VAL A 236 -12.04 -3.17 10.89
N SER A 237 -11.96 -2.56 12.08
CA SER A 237 -13.14 -2.42 12.97
C SER A 237 -14.24 -1.54 12.37
N MET A 238 -13.86 -0.43 11.71
CA MET A 238 -14.80 0.44 11.01
C MET A 238 -15.53 -0.33 9.91
N LEU A 239 -14.79 -1.04 9.07
CA LEU A 239 -15.37 -1.80 7.97
C LEU A 239 -16.22 -2.97 8.45
N LYS A 240 -15.91 -3.60 9.60
CA LYS A 240 -16.72 -4.69 10.14
C LYS A 240 -17.99 -4.23 10.85
N TYR A 241 -17.93 -3.12 11.59
CA TYR A 241 -18.94 -2.83 12.61
C TYR A 241 -19.57 -1.43 12.51
N ALA A 242 -18.99 -0.48 11.76
CA ALA A 242 -19.59 0.84 11.62
C ALA A 242 -20.91 0.79 10.82
N LYS A 243 -21.81 1.73 11.07
CA LYS A 243 -22.97 1.95 10.20
C LYS A 243 -22.53 2.41 8.81
N ASN A 244 -23.34 2.15 7.78
CA ASN A 244 -22.99 2.51 6.40
C ASN A 244 -22.74 4.02 6.23
N GLU A 245 -23.52 4.86 6.90
CA GLU A 245 -23.40 6.32 6.88
C GLU A 245 -22.01 6.82 7.32
N VAL A 246 -21.31 6.07 8.19
CA VAL A 246 -19.94 6.39 8.60
C VAL A 246 -18.96 6.25 7.42
N LEU A 247 -19.24 5.34 6.48
CA LEU A 247 -18.41 5.15 5.28
C LEU A 247 -18.60 6.29 4.26
N ASP A 248 -19.66 7.08 4.40
CA ASP A 248 -19.95 8.23 3.54
C ASP A 248 -19.21 9.51 3.97
N GLU A 249 -18.57 9.52 5.15
CA GLU A 249 -17.86 10.69 5.66
C GLU A 249 -16.77 11.15 4.68
N PHE A 250 -16.87 12.43 4.27
CA PHE A 250 -15.89 13.02 3.37
C PHE A 250 -14.51 13.11 4.03
N PRO A 251 -13.42 12.66 3.36
CA PRO A 251 -12.09 12.60 3.95
C PRO A 251 -11.39 13.96 3.95
N THR A 252 -11.95 14.96 4.66
CA THR A 252 -11.50 16.37 4.65
C THR A 252 -10.01 16.53 4.92
N PHE A 253 -9.48 15.92 5.99
CA PHE A 253 -8.05 16.06 6.33
C PHE A 253 -7.12 15.35 5.36
N ALA A 254 -7.56 14.27 4.71
CA ALA A 254 -6.76 13.65 3.64
C ALA A 254 -6.68 14.56 2.41
N LYS A 255 -7.76 15.29 2.10
CA LYS A 255 -7.75 16.31 1.04
C LYS A 255 -6.79 17.45 1.38
N LEU A 256 -6.89 18.03 2.58
CA LEU A 256 -5.98 19.08 3.05
C LEU A 256 -4.52 18.62 3.04
N ALA A 257 -4.27 17.39 3.48
CA ALA A 257 -2.94 16.80 3.42
C ALA A 257 -2.42 16.72 1.98
N ASN A 258 -3.18 16.17 1.03
CA ASN A 258 -2.79 16.11 -0.38
C ASN A 258 -2.47 17.49 -0.98
N GLU A 259 -3.30 18.50 -0.68
CA GLU A 259 -3.11 19.88 -1.14
C GLU A 259 -1.82 20.48 -0.58
N GLU A 260 -1.56 20.29 0.71
CA GLU A 260 -0.33 20.77 1.36
C GLU A 260 0.91 20.03 0.84
N TYR A 261 0.81 18.71 0.66
CA TYR A 261 1.90 17.90 0.12
C TYR A 261 2.29 18.32 -1.31
N LEU A 262 1.29 18.60 -2.14
CA LEU A 262 1.52 19.17 -3.47
C LEU A 262 2.18 20.55 -3.37
N ALA A 263 1.67 21.43 -2.50
CA ALA A 263 2.18 22.79 -2.35
C ALA A 263 3.62 22.86 -1.82
N LYS A 264 4.03 21.90 -0.98
CA LYS A 264 5.39 21.82 -0.42
C LYS A 264 6.33 20.88 -1.20
N ASP A 265 5.90 20.39 -2.37
CA ASP A 265 6.65 19.42 -3.18
C ASP A 265 7.14 18.23 -2.34
N THR A 266 6.22 17.60 -1.60
CA THR A 266 6.55 16.53 -0.66
C THR A 266 6.84 15.22 -1.38
N ALA A 267 8.01 14.63 -1.11
CA ALA A 267 8.40 13.34 -1.68
C ALA A 267 7.70 12.15 -0.98
N TYR A 268 7.39 11.12 -1.75
CA TYR A 268 6.63 9.95 -1.28
C TYR A 268 7.43 8.66 -1.37
N LEU A 269 7.64 8.00 -0.23
CA LEU A 269 8.25 6.69 -0.16
C LEU A 269 7.21 5.66 0.31
N ASN A 270 6.94 4.63 -0.49
CA ASN A 270 6.11 3.50 -0.10
C ASN A 270 6.98 2.25 0.07
N LEU A 271 7.18 1.80 1.32
CA LEU A 271 7.83 0.52 1.62
C LEU A 271 6.83 -0.61 1.42
N ASN A 272 6.92 -1.29 0.28
CA ASN A 272 5.93 -2.24 -0.19
C ASN A 272 6.38 -3.69 0.03
N ALA A 273 5.59 -4.47 0.75
CA ALA A 273 5.84 -5.89 0.98
C ALA A 273 5.03 -6.82 0.06
N GLY A 274 4.10 -6.27 -0.71
CA GLY A 274 3.11 -7.00 -1.50
C GLY A 274 1.71 -7.02 -0.89
N PHE A 275 0.80 -7.74 -1.53
CA PHE A 275 -0.59 -7.81 -1.08
C PHE A 275 -0.70 -8.63 0.21
N GLN A 276 -1.17 -7.99 1.28
CA GLN A 276 -1.55 -8.68 2.50
C GLN A 276 -3.06 -8.89 2.53
N ASN A 277 -3.49 -10.12 2.81
CA ASN A 277 -4.89 -10.41 3.10
C ASN A 277 -5.28 -9.96 4.52
N SER A 278 -4.96 -8.71 4.90
CA SER A 278 -5.21 -8.15 6.25
C SER A 278 -6.67 -7.79 6.51
N MET A 279 -7.55 -8.08 5.55
CA MET A 279 -8.99 -7.79 5.58
C MET A 279 -9.82 -8.99 6.00
N GLU A 280 -9.22 -9.91 6.77
CA GLU A 280 -9.91 -11.13 7.22
C GLU A 280 -11.20 -10.79 7.98
N GLY A 281 -12.32 -11.36 7.51
CA GLY A 281 -13.65 -11.12 8.04
C GLY A 281 -14.25 -9.75 7.72
N VAL A 282 -13.62 -8.95 6.86
CA VAL A 282 -14.22 -7.72 6.31
C VAL A 282 -15.05 -8.10 5.09
N ASP A 283 -16.27 -7.54 4.99
CA ASP A 283 -17.09 -7.60 3.79
C ASP A 283 -16.43 -6.83 2.65
N THR A 284 -16.16 -7.52 1.55
CA THR A 284 -15.52 -6.96 0.36
C THR A 284 -16.33 -5.84 -0.28
N ASP A 285 -17.67 -5.90 -0.21
CA ASP A 285 -18.53 -4.87 -0.81
C ASP A 285 -18.44 -3.56 -0.02
N ARG A 286 -18.32 -3.63 1.30
CA ARG A 286 -18.10 -2.46 2.16
C ARG A 286 -16.74 -1.83 1.93
N LEU A 287 -15.70 -2.65 1.73
CA LEU A 287 -14.36 -2.16 1.37
C LEU A 287 -14.38 -1.46 0.01
N ASN A 288 -14.98 -2.10 -1.00
CA ASN A 288 -15.11 -1.55 -2.35
C ASN A 288 -15.90 -0.24 -2.33
N TYR A 289 -16.97 -0.18 -1.53
CA TYR A 289 -17.77 1.03 -1.33
C TYR A 289 -16.92 2.17 -0.74
N LEU A 290 -16.22 1.94 0.37
CA LEU A 290 -15.36 2.95 0.99
C LEU A 290 -14.25 3.43 0.02
N ASN A 291 -13.61 2.50 -0.69
CA ASN A 291 -12.58 2.83 -1.67
C ASN A 291 -13.13 3.69 -2.80
N LYS A 292 -14.34 3.38 -3.31
CA LYS A 292 -15.00 4.15 -4.35
C LYS A 292 -15.34 5.58 -3.89
N ILE A 293 -15.91 5.73 -2.69
CA ILE A 293 -16.25 7.04 -2.12
C ILE A 293 -14.99 7.90 -1.96
N ARG A 294 -13.93 7.32 -1.37
CA ARG A 294 -12.66 8.04 -1.16
C ARG A 294 -11.95 8.37 -2.47
N ALA A 295 -11.90 7.43 -3.42
CA ALA A 295 -11.30 7.66 -4.73
C ALA A 295 -11.98 8.84 -5.44
N LYS A 296 -13.32 8.88 -5.43
CA LYS A 296 -14.07 10.00 -6.00
C LYS A 296 -13.79 11.33 -5.27
N ALA A 297 -13.78 11.31 -3.94
CA ALA A 297 -13.59 12.51 -3.12
C ALA A 297 -12.18 13.11 -3.22
N LEU A 298 -11.16 12.27 -3.44
CA LEU A 298 -9.76 12.67 -3.43
C LEU A 298 -9.12 12.73 -4.81
N ALA A 299 -9.80 12.27 -5.87
CA ALA A 299 -9.25 12.11 -7.22
C ALA A 299 -8.42 13.31 -7.68
N GLU A 300 -8.98 14.51 -7.66
CA GLU A 300 -8.30 15.73 -8.10
C GLU A 300 -7.00 15.97 -7.33
N SER A 301 -7.09 16.05 -6.00
CA SER A 301 -5.94 16.31 -5.12
C SER A 301 -4.86 15.20 -5.21
N SER A 302 -5.28 13.94 -5.34
CA SER A 302 -4.37 12.79 -5.39
C SER A 302 -3.68 12.69 -6.74
N ASN A 303 -4.41 12.93 -7.83
CA ASN A 303 -3.87 12.89 -9.18
C ASN A 303 -2.88 14.03 -9.41
N ALA A 304 -3.20 15.25 -8.97
CA ALA A 304 -2.29 16.39 -9.05
C ALA A 304 -0.99 16.11 -8.27
N ARG A 305 -1.10 15.62 -7.04
CA ARG A 305 0.05 15.19 -6.23
C ARG A 305 0.89 14.14 -6.95
N PHE A 306 0.27 13.06 -7.43
CA PHE A 306 0.99 11.97 -8.08
C PHE A 306 1.68 12.39 -9.38
N ALA A 307 1.06 13.30 -10.13
CA ALA A 307 1.62 13.81 -11.39
C ALA A 307 2.77 14.80 -11.20
N GLU A 308 2.84 15.49 -10.05
CA GLU A 308 3.75 16.63 -9.86
C GLU A 308 4.80 16.45 -8.77
N THR A 309 4.63 15.50 -7.84
CA THR A 309 5.56 15.29 -6.71
C THR A 309 6.31 13.96 -6.84
N PRO A 310 7.60 13.92 -6.43
CA PRO A 310 8.42 12.73 -6.56
C PRO A 310 7.89 11.58 -5.69
N TRP A 311 7.81 10.38 -6.27
CA TRP A 311 7.39 9.18 -5.55
C TRP A 311 8.25 7.96 -5.90
N LEU A 312 8.31 7.03 -4.95
CA LEU A 312 9.03 5.76 -5.05
C LEU A 312 8.27 4.68 -4.29
N ILE A 313 8.00 3.56 -4.96
CA ILE A 313 7.59 2.31 -4.35
C ILE A 313 8.84 1.41 -4.25
N TYR A 314 9.22 1.09 -3.02
CA TYR A 314 10.44 0.35 -2.70
C TYR A 314 10.10 -0.99 -2.05
N TYR A 315 10.56 -2.10 -2.63
CA TYR A 315 10.26 -3.44 -2.13
C TYR A 315 10.98 -3.72 -0.80
N VAL A 316 10.20 -3.99 0.24
CA VAL A 316 10.66 -4.44 1.56
C VAL A 316 9.75 -5.57 2.02
N PRO A 317 10.21 -6.83 2.06
CA PRO A 317 9.35 -7.95 2.44
C PRO A 317 8.99 -7.91 3.93
N THR A 318 7.87 -8.53 4.27
CA THR A 318 7.46 -8.79 5.67
C THR A 318 7.19 -10.26 5.92
N THR A 319 7.13 -10.67 7.19
CA THR A 319 6.88 -12.06 7.59
C THR A 319 5.61 -12.64 6.95
N LYS A 320 4.56 -11.83 6.80
CA LYS A 320 3.31 -12.24 6.15
C LYS A 320 3.49 -12.56 4.67
N THR A 321 4.26 -11.76 3.94
CA THR A 321 4.36 -11.88 2.47
C THR A 321 5.44 -12.88 2.05
N CYS A 322 6.47 -13.09 2.88
CA CYS A 322 7.49 -14.08 2.58
C CYS A 322 6.99 -15.53 2.70
N ILE A 323 5.99 -15.84 3.54
CA ILE A 323 5.48 -17.23 3.64
C ILE A 323 4.93 -17.72 2.29
N SER A 324 4.28 -16.85 1.52
CA SER A 324 3.80 -17.21 0.17
C SER A 324 4.92 -17.35 -0.86
N ALA A 325 5.97 -16.51 -0.78
CA ALA A 325 7.08 -16.53 -1.72
C ALA A 325 8.12 -17.64 -1.42
N TYR A 326 8.14 -18.12 -0.18
CA TYR A 326 9.05 -19.15 0.34
C TYR A 326 8.25 -20.29 0.99
N PRO A 327 7.41 -21.02 0.21
CA PRO A 327 6.53 -22.05 0.74
C PRO A 327 7.28 -23.20 1.44
N GLU A 328 8.52 -23.45 1.06
CA GLU A 328 9.41 -24.42 1.69
C GLU A 328 9.86 -24.02 3.10
N LEU A 329 9.77 -22.73 3.44
CA LEU A 329 10.13 -22.15 4.74
C LEU A 329 8.90 -21.74 5.57
N LYS A 330 7.68 -22.11 5.17
CA LYS A 330 6.43 -21.68 5.84
C LYS A 330 6.38 -22.00 7.35
N GLU A 331 7.00 -23.10 7.78
CA GLU A 331 7.07 -23.52 9.18
C GLU A 331 8.17 -22.78 9.97
N ASN A 332 8.97 -21.94 9.31
CA ASN A 332 10.00 -21.12 9.93
C ASN A 332 10.01 -19.69 9.35
N PRO A 333 9.04 -18.83 9.74
CA PRO A 333 8.91 -17.47 9.21
C PRO A 333 10.17 -16.61 9.40
N ILE A 334 10.96 -16.85 10.46
CA ILE A 334 12.22 -16.12 10.70
C ILE A 334 13.28 -16.46 9.64
N LYS A 335 13.41 -17.74 9.25
CA LYS A 335 14.29 -18.12 8.14
C LYS A 335 13.75 -17.63 6.79
N ALA A 336 12.44 -17.66 6.61
CA ALA A 336 11.80 -17.15 5.39
C ALA A 336 12.10 -15.66 5.18
N ILE A 337 11.90 -14.83 6.21
CA ILE A 337 12.18 -13.39 6.12
C ILE A 337 13.68 -13.09 6.02
N GLU A 338 14.54 -13.87 6.68
CA GLU A 338 16.00 -13.77 6.50
C GLU A 338 16.41 -14.00 5.04
N GLN A 339 15.90 -15.06 4.41
CA GLN A 339 16.16 -15.33 3.00
C GLN A 339 15.56 -14.25 2.10
N ALA A 340 14.34 -13.78 2.40
CA ALA A 340 13.69 -12.71 1.66
C ALA A 340 14.49 -11.40 1.72
N TYR A 341 15.09 -11.04 2.85
CA TYR A 341 15.98 -9.88 2.94
C TYR A 341 17.26 -10.04 2.13
N ILE A 342 17.85 -11.25 2.10
CA ILE A 342 19.03 -11.53 1.27
C ILE A 342 18.70 -11.38 -0.22
N ASP A 343 17.55 -11.90 -0.65
CA ASP A 343 17.09 -11.79 -2.04
C ASP A 343 16.70 -10.34 -2.36
N ALA A 344 16.02 -9.63 -1.46
CA ALA A 344 15.64 -8.23 -1.62
C ALA A 344 16.86 -7.32 -1.83
N ASN A 345 18.01 -7.59 -1.21
CA ASN A 345 19.25 -6.85 -1.49
C ASN A 345 19.63 -6.90 -2.97
N LYS A 346 19.50 -8.08 -3.60
CA LYS A 346 19.84 -8.29 -5.01
C LYS A 346 18.75 -7.73 -5.93
N ILE A 347 17.49 -7.98 -5.58
CA ILE A 347 16.31 -7.50 -6.31
C ILE A 347 16.34 -5.97 -6.40
N ASN A 348 16.56 -5.28 -5.29
CA ASN A 348 16.59 -3.81 -5.24
C ASN A 348 17.92 -3.20 -5.73
N ARG A 349 18.86 -4.02 -6.20
CA ARG A 349 20.19 -3.57 -6.68
C ARG A 349 20.95 -2.73 -5.65
N ILE A 350 20.84 -3.07 -4.36
CA ILE A 350 21.47 -2.29 -3.29
C ILE A 350 22.99 -2.24 -3.48
N GLY A 351 23.55 -1.02 -3.48
CA GLY A 351 24.95 -0.76 -3.73
C GLY A 351 25.34 -0.70 -5.21
N ALA A 352 24.39 -0.87 -6.13
CA ALA A 352 24.59 -0.82 -7.58
C ALA A 352 23.40 -0.17 -8.31
N LEU A 353 22.56 0.60 -7.60
CA LEU A 353 21.31 1.13 -8.13
C LEU A 353 21.56 2.14 -9.26
N LYS A 354 22.59 2.97 -9.11
CA LYS A 354 22.98 3.97 -10.10
C LYS A 354 23.45 3.32 -11.41
N GLU A 355 24.35 2.35 -11.32
CA GLU A 355 24.89 1.61 -12.46
C GLU A 355 23.76 0.84 -13.17
N HIS A 356 22.85 0.25 -12.40
CA HIS A 356 21.67 -0.43 -12.93
C HIS A 356 20.73 0.52 -13.67
N ARG A 357 20.42 1.68 -13.08
CA ARG A 357 19.63 2.74 -13.72
C ARG A 357 20.24 3.15 -15.06
N GLU A 358 21.55 3.42 -15.09
CA GLU A 358 22.26 3.82 -16.31
C GLU A 358 22.20 2.74 -17.40
N ALA A 359 22.35 1.46 -17.02
CA ALA A 359 22.21 0.34 -17.94
C ALA A 359 20.78 0.21 -18.50
N LEU A 360 19.74 0.44 -17.69
CA LEU A 360 18.35 0.43 -18.13
C LEU A 360 18.01 1.60 -19.06
N ILE A 361 18.54 2.80 -18.77
CA ILE A 361 18.41 3.97 -19.67
C ILE A 361 19.04 3.65 -21.02
N HIS A 362 20.27 3.13 -21.04
CA HIS A 362 20.96 2.76 -22.27
C HIS A 362 20.17 1.76 -23.11
N ARG A 363 19.63 0.73 -22.46
CA ARG A 363 18.78 -0.28 -23.11
C ARG A 363 17.50 0.32 -23.70
N THR A 364 16.82 1.16 -22.93
CA THR A 364 15.60 1.87 -23.37
C THR A 364 15.90 2.75 -24.58
N ASN A 365 17.04 3.44 -24.60
CA ASN A 365 17.48 4.24 -25.74
C ASN A 365 17.69 3.39 -26.99
N LYS A 366 18.37 2.23 -26.88
CA LYS A 366 18.51 1.29 -28.00
C LYS A 366 17.16 0.80 -28.54
N MET A 367 16.22 0.49 -27.65
CA MET A 367 14.85 0.13 -28.06
C MET A 367 14.18 1.26 -28.85
N ASN A 368 14.31 2.50 -28.39
CA ASN A 368 13.82 3.68 -29.11
C ASN A 368 14.52 3.92 -30.45
N GLU A 369 15.82 3.65 -30.56
CA GLU A 369 16.57 3.72 -31.82
C GLU A 369 16.04 2.70 -32.84
N LEU A 370 15.81 1.46 -32.43
CA LEU A 370 15.18 0.44 -33.29
C LEU A 370 13.79 0.88 -33.74
N ALA A 371 13.00 1.43 -32.82
CA ALA A 371 11.67 1.92 -33.13
C ALA A 371 11.73 3.06 -34.18
N LYS A 372 12.69 3.98 -34.07
CA LYS A 372 12.95 5.05 -35.08
C LYS A 372 13.39 4.49 -36.43
N GLN A 373 14.04 3.33 -36.46
CA GLN A 373 14.40 2.59 -37.69
C GLN A 373 13.21 1.83 -38.30
N GLY A 374 12.01 1.92 -37.71
CA GLY A 374 10.80 1.28 -38.21
C GLY A 374 10.50 -0.11 -37.61
N PHE A 375 11.33 -0.65 -36.71
CA PHE A 375 11.04 -1.90 -36.01
C PHE A 375 9.95 -1.68 -34.96
N ARG A 376 8.69 -1.86 -35.37
CA ARG A 376 7.49 -1.51 -34.58
C ARG A 376 6.58 -2.69 -34.28
N LYS A 377 6.86 -3.84 -34.88
CA LYS A 377 6.13 -5.09 -34.66
C LYS A 377 7.00 -6.06 -33.86
N TYR A 378 6.43 -6.77 -32.90
CA TYR A 378 7.13 -7.71 -32.05
C TYR A 378 6.46 -9.07 -32.15
N HIS A 379 7.26 -10.12 -32.42
CA HIS A 379 6.80 -11.49 -32.56
C HIS A 379 7.42 -12.35 -31.46
N TYR A 380 6.56 -12.98 -30.67
CA TYR A 380 6.88 -13.87 -29.57
C TYR A 380 6.66 -15.31 -30.03
N ILE A 381 7.68 -16.15 -29.85
CA ILE A 381 7.59 -17.59 -30.10
C ILE A 381 8.15 -18.34 -28.88
N SER A 382 7.42 -19.31 -28.36
CA SER A 382 7.92 -20.24 -27.34
C SER A 382 8.45 -21.54 -27.94
N TYR A 383 9.49 -22.08 -27.33
CA TYR A 383 10.21 -23.28 -27.77
C TYR A 383 10.20 -24.34 -26.68
N ASP A 384 10.17 -25.60 -27.08
CA ASP A 384 10.49 -26.72 -26.19
C ASP A 384 12.02 -26.77 -26.01
N LEU A 385 12.48 -26.57 -24.78
CA LEU A 385 13.92 -26.47 -24.47
C LEU A 385 14.69 -27.78 -24.72
N LYS A 386 14.03 -28.93 -24.80
CA LYS A 386 14.70 -30.22 -25.06
C LYS A 386 14.90 -30.44 -26.55
N THR A 387 13.92 -30.07 -27.36
CA THR A 387 13.93 -30.32 -28.81
C THR A 387 14.40 -29.13 -29.62
N GLY A 388 14.39 -27.92 -29.04
CA GLY A 388 14.69 -26.66 -29.72
C GLY A 388 13.66 -26.24 -30.77
N LYS A 389 12.47 -26.86 -30.78
CA LYS A 389 11.40 -26.57 -31.74
C LYS A 389 10.28 -25.74 -31.10
N PRO A 390 9.53 -24.93 -31.88
CA PRO A 390 8.35 -24.24 -31.36
C PRO A 390 7.39 -25.22 -30.69
N ASP A 391 6.94 -24.90 -29.47
CA ASP A 391 6.05 -25.77 -28.69
C ASP A 391 4.56 -25.51 -28.95
N GLY A 392 4.26 -24.47 -29.74
CA GLY A 392 2.90 -24.06 -30.12
C GLY A 392 2.10 -23.37 -29.01
N LYS A 393 2.71 -23.07 -27.86
CA LYS A 393 2.02 -22.40 -26.73
C LYS A 393 1.98 -20.88 -26.87
N THR A 394 3.01 -20.30 -27.48
CA THR A 394 3.11 -18.89 -27.82
C THR A 394 3.55 -18.75 -29.27
N ASP A 395 2.69 -18.12 -30.06
CA ASP A 395 2.95 -17.57 -31.39
C ASP A 395 2.06 -16.32 -31.48
N PHE A 396 2.65 -15.19 -31.09
CA PHE A 396 1.92 -13.97 -30.79
C PHE A 396 2.62 -12.74 -31.37
N GLN A 397 1.85 -11.86 -32.00
CA GLN A 397 2.35 -10.63 -32.60
C GLN A 397 1.63 -9.41 -32.03
N ILE A 398 2.37 -8.32 -31.86
CA ILE A 398 1.84 -7.03 -31.42
C ILE A 398 2.63 -5.89 -32.04
N GLU A 399 1.97 -4.76 -32.27
CA GLU A 399 2.59 -3.56 -32.85
C GLU A 399 2.45 -2.36 -31.91
N ILE A 400 3.45 -1.49 -31.90
CA ILE A 400 3.41 -0.18 -31.26
C ILE A 400 3.19 0.92 -32.29
N SER A 401 2.54 2.02 -31.88
CA SER A 401 2.26 3.15 -32.78
C SER A 401 3.57 3.81 -33.25
N PRO A 402 3.59 4.46 -34.44
CA PRO A 402 4.69 5.34 -34.84
C PRO A 402 4.98 6.46 -33.83
N LYS A 403 3.98 6.84 -33.02
CA LYS A 403 4.10 7.81 -31.92
C LYS A 403 4.43 7.19 -30.56
N SER A 404 4.45 5.86 -30.45
CA SER A 404 4.86 5.20 -29.22
C SER A 404 6.39 5.30 -29.05
N LYS A 405 6.82 5.56 -27.83
CA LYS A 405 8.21 5.47 -27.38
C LYS A 405 8.32 4.47 -26.24
N PHE A 406 9.50 3.88 -26.10
CA PHE A 406 9.85 3.10 -24.93
C PHE A 406 10.19 4.02 -23.76
N MET A 407 9.60 3.73 -22.61
CA MET A 407 9.96 4.26 -21.33
C MET A 407 10.89 3.29 -20.61
N GLY A 408 11.64 3.83 -19.66
CA GLY A 408 12.64 3.12 -18.88
C GLY A 408 12.49 3.44 -17.40
N PRO A 409 13.58 3.44 -16.63
CA PRO A 409 13.50 3.45 -15.17
C PRO A 409 13.20 4.84 -14.59
N LEU A 410 13.11 5.89 -15.40
CA LEU A 410 12.99 7.27 -14.94
C LEU A 410 11.60 7.84 -15.20
N LEU A 411 11.11 8.61 -14.23
CA LEU A 411 9.96 9.48 -14.34
C LEU A 411 10.38 10.92 -14.06
N GLU A 412 10.11 11.82 -15.02
CA GLU A 412 10.54 13.22 -15.01
C GLU A 412 9.39 14.16 -14.64
N TYR A 413 9.64 15.06 -13.69
CA TYR A 413 8.68 16.07 -13.24
C TYR A 413 9.14 17.46 -13.66
N LYS A 414 8.56 17.99 -14.73
CA LYS A 414 8.99 19.27 -15.31
C LYS A 414 8.83 20.45 -14.36
N LYS A 415 7.77 20.46 -13.54
CA LYS A 415 7.43 21.60 -12.69
C LYS A 415 8.47 21.83 -11.59
N ASN A 416 8.90 20.76 -10.92
CA ASN A 416 9.80 20.81 -9.77
C ASN A 416 11.21 20.25 -10.08
N ASN A 417 11.45 19.86 -11.34
CA ASN A 417 12.73 19.35 -11.84
C ASN A 417 13.25 18.15 -11.02
N HIS A 418 12.40 17.13 -10.91
CA HIS A 418 12.75 15.83 -10.34
C HIS A 418 12.90 14.77 -11.43
N SER A 419 13.85 13.87 -11.24
CA SER A 419 14.01 12.64 -12.02
C SER A 419 14.06 11.44 -11.08
N THR A 420 12.94 10.74 -10.92
CA THR A 420 12.81 9.65 -9.95
C THR A 420 12.89 8.29 -10.61
N ILE A 421 13.31 7.27 -9.86
CA ILE A 421 13.03 5.86 -10.14
C ILE A 421 11.72 5.52 -9.42
N PRO A 422 10.56 5.48 -10.11
CA PRO A 422 9.26 5.27 -9.45
C PRO A 422 9.13 3.91 -8.75
N ASN A 423 9.79 2.89 -9.30
CA ASN A 423 9.72 1.52 -8.83
C ASN A 423 11.12 0.97 -8.53
N ILE A 424 11.33 0.48 -7.32
CA ILE A 424 12.50 -0.32 -6.97
C ILE A 424 12.00 -1.62 -6.34
N PRO A 425 12.19 -2.78 -6.99
CA PRO A 425 12.97 -2.99 -8.22
C PRO A 425 12.30 -2.43 -9.48
N THR A 426 13.12 -2.22 -10.53
CA THR A 426 12.67 -2.11 -11.92
C THR A 426 13.71 -2.77 -12.82
N GLU A 427 13.29 -3.48 -13.86
CA GLU A 427 14.12 -4.24 -14.79
C GLU A 427 13.65 -4.06 -16.25
N GLU A 428 12.61 -3.27 -16.47
CA GLU A 428 11.84 -3.22 -17.71
C GLU A 428 12.17 -2.05 -18.64
N SER A 429 11.84 -2.25 -19.90
CA SER A 429 11.59 -1.18 -20.87
C SER A 429 10.25 -1.45 -21.53
N PHE A 430 9.33 -0.49 -21.44
CA PHE A 430 7.93 -0.70 -21.78
C PHE A 430 7.37 0.38 -22.71
N SER A 431 6.31 0.05 -23.44
CA SER A 431 5.64 0.98 -24.36
C SER A 431 4.15 0.64 -24.51
N ALA A 432 3.41 1.54 -25.15
CA ALA A 432 2.00 1.38 -25.43
C ALA A 432 1.79 0.75 -26.84
N PRO A 433 1.12 -0.41 -26.95
CA PRO A 433 0.78 -1.02 -28.22
C PRO A 433 -0.45 -0.38 -28.85
N VAL A 434 -0.62 -0.62 -30.15
CA VAL A 434 -1.85 -0.29 -30.88
C VAL A 434 -2.94 -1.30 -30.50
N ALA A 435 -4.09 -0.82 -30.06
CA ALA A 435 -5.13 -1.61 -29.42
C ALA A 435 -5.74 -2.69 -30.33
N ASN A 436 -5.64 -2.56 -31.66
CA ASN A 436 -6.16 -3.49 -32.66
C ASN A 436 -5.09 -4.38 -33.32
N SER A 437 -3.82 -4.32 -32.91
CA SER A 437 -2.71 -5.03 -33.58
C SER A 437 -2.41 -6.43 -33.04
N ALA A 438 -2.87 -6.75 -31.83
CA ALA A 438 -2.53 -8.02 -31.19
C ALA A 438 -3.20 -9.22 -31.90
N GLU A 439 -2.39 -10.23 -32.27
CA GLU A 439 -2.80 -11.41 -33.03
C GLU A 439 -2.08 -12.67 -32.52
N GLY A 440 -2.79 -13.81 -32.51
CA GLY A 440 -2.19 -15.12 -32.22
C GLY A 440 -2.51 -15.67 -30.84
N ILE A 441 -1.65 -16.53 -30.32
CA ILE A 441 -1.84 -17.23 -29.03
C ILE A 441 -0.64 -16.91 -28.14
N ILE A 442 -0.90 -16.56 -26.88
CA ILE A 442 0.14 -16.29 -25.90
C ILE A 442 -0.10 -17.06 -24.60
N SER A 443 0.93 -17.77 -24.15
CA SER A 443 0.95 -18.46 -22.86
C SER A 443 1.55 -17.57 -21.78
N VAL A 444 0.87 -17.47 -20.66
CA VAL A 444 1.35 -16.75 -19.46
C VAL A 444 2.26 -17.67 -18.67
N THR A 445 3.42 -17.17 -18.25
CA THR A 445 4.50 -17.95 -17.63
C THR A 445 4.54 -17.87 -16.11
N LYS A 446 3.70 -17.02 -15.50
CA LYS A 446 3.52 -16.89 -14.05
C LYS A 446 2.03 -16.85 -13.68
N PRO A 447 1.64 -17.26 -12.45
CA PRO A 447 0.29 -17.06 -11.95
C PRO A 447 -0.13 -15.58 -11.95
N LEU A 448 -1.42 -15.33 -12.17
CA LEU A 448 -2.02 -14.00 -12.13
C LEU A 448 -3.00 -13.88 -10.98
N LEU A 449 -2.81 -12.90 -10.08
CA LEU A 449 -3.77 -12.62 -9.01
C LEU A 449 -4.95 -11.80 -9.54
N VAL A 450 -6.17 -12.34 -9.58
CA VAL A 450 -7.39 -11.64 -10.01
C VAL A 450 -8.43 -11.73 -8.90
N ASN A 451 -8.91 -10.59 -8.40
CA ASN A 451 -9.88 -10.51 -7.30
C ASN A 451 -9.50 -11.42 -6.11
N ASN A 452 -8.25 -11.34 -5.67
CA ASN A 452 -7.66 -12.13 -4.58
C ASN A 452 -7.60 -13.65 -4.80
N LYS A 453 -7.74 -14.12 -6.04
CA LYS A 453 -7.59 -15.53 -6.42
C LYS A 453 -6.52 -15.68 -7.50
N LEU A 454 -5.64 -16.66 -7.35
CA LEU A 454 -4.62 -16.96 -8.35
C LEU A 454 -5.23 -17.73 -9.52
N VAL A 455 -4.99 -17.24 -10.72
CA VAL A 455 -5.30 -17.90 -11.99
C VAL A 455 -3.99 -18.47 -12.54
N LYS A 456 -3.97 -19.75 -12.90
CA LYS A 456 -2.73 -20.47 -13.29
C LYS A 456 -2.88 -21.15 -14.66
N GLY A 457 -1.77 -21.28 -15.38
CA GLY A 457 -1.73 -21.95 -16.69
C GLY A 457 -2.50 -21.18 -17.76
N ILE A 458 -2.44 -19.85 -17.73
CA ILE A 458 -3.28 -19.01 -18.61
C ILE A 458 -2.76 -19.07 -20.05
N VAL A 459 -3.68 -19.25 -20.99
CA VAL A 459 -3.44 -19.08 -22.43
C VAL A 459 -4.51 -18.15 -22.99
N LEU A 460 -4.07 -17.09 -23.67
CA LEU A 460 -4.94 -16.10 -24.29
C LEU A 460 -4.83 -16.18 -25.80
N LYS A 461 -5.98 -16.14 -26.49
CA LYS A 461 -6.03 -16.01 -27.95
C LYS A 461 -6.47 -14.60 -28.33
N PHE A 462 -5.69 -13.95 -29.16
CA PHE A 462 -5.96 -12.63 -29.71
C PHE A 462 -6.41 -12.71 -31.18
N LYS A 463 -7.37 -11.85 -31.52
CA LYS A 463 -7.79 -11.56 -32.89
C LYS A 463 -8.29 -10.12 -33.00
N ASN A 464 -7.80 -9.39 -34.00
CA ASN A 464 -8.03 -7.97 -34.23
C ASN A 464 -7.80 -7.12 -32.96
N GLY A 465 -6.74 -7.46 -32.22
CA GLY A 465 -6.35 -6.86 -30.96
C GLY A 465 -7.24 -7.18 -29.75
N LYS A 466 -8.19 -8.10 -29.87
CA LYS A 466 -9.08 -8.51 -28.76
C LYS A 466 -8.76 -9.91 -28.28
N VAL A 467 -8.79 -10.13 -26.98
CA VAL A 467 -8.89 -11.47 -26.38
C VAL A 467 -10.23 -12.08 -26.82
N VAL A 468 -10.17 -13.14 -27.62
CA VAL A 468 -11.33 -13.89 -28.12
C VAL A 468 -11.51 -15.25 -27.44
N ASP A 469 -10.46 -15.76 -26.78
CA ASP A 469 -10.53 -16.96 -25.94
C ASP A 469 -9.57 -16.83 -24.76
N VAL A 470 -9.99 -17.38 -23.62
CA VAL A 470 -9.22 -17.42 -22.36
C VAL A 470 -9.26 -18.85 -21.87
N LYS A 471 -8.11 -19.49 -21.71
CA LYS A 471 -7.97 -20.78 -21.03
C LYS A 471 -7.09 -20.61 -19.81
N ALA A 472 -7.35 -21.41 -18.77
CA ALA A 472 -6.50 -21.52 -17.60
C ALA A 472 -6.72 -22.89 -16.95
N ASP A 473 -5.70 -23.44 -16.30
CA ASP A 473 -5.78 -24.70 -15.55
C ASP A 473 -6.61 -24.51 -14.26
N GLU A 474 -6.49 -23.34 -13.64
CA GLU A 474 -7.22 -22.96 -12.42
C GLU A 474 -7.87 -21.58 -12.60
N ASN A 475 -9.12 -21.42 -12.15
CA ASN A 475 -9.81 -20.14 -12.01
C ASN A 475 -10.04 -19.33 -13.32
N ALA A 476 -10.10 -19.98 -14.49
CA ALA A 476 -10.31 -19.32 -15.79
C ALA A 476 -11.53 -18.37 -15.83
N GLU A 477 -12.65 -18.79 -15.22
CA GLU A 477 -13.89 -18.00 -15.16
C GLU A 477 -13.73 -16.64 -14.46
N ILE A 478 -12.83 -16.55 -13.49
CA ILE A 478 -12.57 -15.29 -12.77
C ILE A 478 -11.92 -14.28 -13.70
N LEU A 479 -10.93 -14.72 -14.49
CA LEU A 479 -10.28 -13.85 -15.49
C LEU A 479 -11.25 -13.47 -16.61
N ARG A 480 -12.07 -14.40 -17.11
CA ARG A 480 -13.11 -14.11 -18.11
C ARG A 480 -14.07 -13.02 -17.63
N LYS A 481 -14.63 -13.18 -16.42
CA LYS A 481 -15.55 -12.19 -15.83
C LYS A 481 -14.86 -10.85 -15.57
N TYR A 482 -13.62 -10.87 -15.11
CA TYR A 482 -12.84 -9.65 -14.90
C TYR A 482 -12.68 -8.87 -16.20
N ILE A 483 -12.32 -9.53 -17.29
CA ILE A 483 -12.21 -8.90 -18.62
C ILE A 483 -13.58 -8.40 -19.11
N GLN A 484 -14.64 -9.20 -18.97
CA GLN A 484 -15.99 -8.83 -19.45
C GLN A 484 -16.61 -7.66 -18.69
N SER A 485 -16.29 -7.51 -17.40
CA SER A 485 -16.89 -6.49 -16.54
C SER A 485 -16.24 -5.11 -16.70
N ASN A 486 -15.15 -5.02 -17.46
CA ASN A 486 -14.38 -3.78 -17.64
C ASN A 486 -14.31 -3.40 -19.11
N GLU A 487 -14.72 -2.18 -19.43
CA GLU A 487 -14.70 -1.67 -20.80
C GLU A 487 -13.28 -1.73 -21.39
N ASN A 488 -13.15 -2.27 -22.61
CA ASN A 488 -11.87 -2.42 -23.34
C ASN A 488 -10.76 -3.20 -22.61
N ALA A 489 -11.07 -3.90 -21.51
CA ALA A 489 -10.11 -4.76 -20.79
C ALA A 489 -9.71 -6.01 -21.57
N ASN A 490 -10.36 -6.30 -22.70
CA ASN A 490 -10.00 -7.38 -23.61
C ASN A 490 -8.95 -6.97 -24.66
N ARG A 491 -8.38 -5.77 -24.57
CA ARG A 491 -7.30 -5.30 -25.44
C ARG A 491 -6.05 -5.01 -24.61
N LEU A 492 -4.90 -4.92 -25.27
CA LEU A 492 -3.64 -4.64 -24.60
C LEU A 492 -3.39 -3.14 -24.47
N GLY A 493 -2.84 -2.74 -23.33
CA GLY A 493 -2.42 -1.38 -23.01
C GLY A 493 -0.90 -1.24 -22.87
N GLU A 494 -0.18 -2.34 -22.73
CA GLU A 494 1.27 -2.32 -22.55
C GLU A 494 1.95 -3.51 -23.20
N VAL A 495 3.17 -3.26 -23.68
CA VAL A 495 4.18 -4.25 -23.99
C VAL A 495 5.48 -3.90 -23.25
N ALA A 496 6.01 -4.84 -22.48
CA ALA A 496 7.21 -4.64 -21.68
C ALA A 496 8.25 -5.74 -21.88
N PHE A 497 9.51 -5.32 -21.95
CA PHE A 497 10.66 -6.18 -22.17
C PHE A 497 11.55 -6.24 -20.94
N VAL A 498 11.73 -7.44 -20.41
CA VAL A 498 12.56 -7.75 -19.25
C VAL A 498 13.31 -9.05 -19.53
N ALA A 499 14.61 -9.08 -19.21
CA ALA A 499 15.48 -10.23 -19.39
C ALA A 499 16.65 -10.19 -18.38
N ASP A 500 17.23 -11.34 -18.05
CA ASP A 500 18.35 -11.50 -17.10
C ASP A 500 18.10 -10.93 -15.69
N SER A 501 16.83 -10.90 -15.27
CA SER A 501 16.39 -10.28 -14.02
C SER A 501 16.87 -11.05 -12.76
N PRO A 502 17.35 -10.35 -11.71
CA PRO A 502 17.68 -10.98 -10.43
C PRO A 502 16.44 -11.58 -9.77
N ILE A 503 15.25 -11.06 -10.07
CA ILE A 503 13.98 -11.57 -9.60
C ILE A 503 13.70 -12.93 -10.26
N ALA A 504 13.89 -13.04 -11.58
CA ALA A 504 13.75 -14.32 -12.31
C ALA A 504 14.62 -15.42 -11.70
N LYS A 505 15.87 -15.08 -11.38
CA LYS A 505 16.88 -15.99 -10.82
C LYS A 505 16.50 -16.55 -9.44
N THR A 506 15.57 -15.92 -8.73
CA THR A 506 15.04 -16.49 -7.47
C THR A 506 14.16 -17.71 -7.72
N GLY A 507 13.53 -17.82 -8.90
CA GLY A 507 12.55 -18.86 -9.20
C GLY A 507 11.22 -18.70 -8.45
N ARG A 508 10.98 -17.55 -7.81
CA ARG A 508 9.84 -17.33 -6.91
C ARG A 508 8.68 -16.58 -7.56
N PHE A 509 7.57 -16.55 -6.85
CA PHE A 509 6.41 -15.71 -7.09
C PHE A 509 6.19 -14.90 -5.82
N PHE A 510 6.32 -13.58 -5.90
CA PHE A 510 6.33 -12.70 -4.73
C PHE A 510 4.93 -12.20 -4.36
N ASN A 511 3.93 -12.47 -5.19
CA ASN A 511 2.55 -12.05 -4.99
C ASN A 511 2.43 -10.52 -4.84
N THR A 512 3.22 -9.80 -5.65
CA THR A 512 3.20 -8.34 -5.75
C THR A 512 3.57 -7.93 -7.16
N THR A 513 2.72 -7.09 -7.77
CA THR A 513 2.92 -6.63 -9.15
C THR A 513 4.30 -6.00 -9.34
N LEU A 514 4.71 -5.11 -8.41
CA LEU A 514 6.02 -4.43 -8.43
C LEU A 514 7.20 -5.37 -8.69
N VAL A 515 7.20 -6.54 -8.04
CA VAL A 515 8.33 -7.49 -8.16
C VAL A 515 8.09 -8.47 -9.30
N ASP A 516 6.89 -9.03 -9.41
CA ASP A 516 6.62 -10.09 -10.37
C ASP A 516 6.63 -9.60 -11.84
N GLU A 517 6.22 -8.34 -12.11
CA GLU A 517 6.32 -7.73 -13.45
C GLU A 517 7.78 -7.58 -13.89
N ASN A 518 8.68 -7.24 -12.95
CA ASN A 518 10.10 -7.07 -13.20
C ASN A 518 10.88 -8.40 -13.22
N ALA A 519 10.18 -9.54 -13.15
CA ALA A 519 10.80 -10.86 -13.26
C ALA A 519 11.02 -11.28 -14.71
N THR A 520 10.15 -10.91 -15.64
CA THR A 520 10.23 -11.34 -17.05
C THR A 520 9.32 -10.50 -17.92
N CYS A 521 9.45 -10.57 -19.24
CA CYS A 521 8.60 -9.80 -20.16
C CYS A 521 7.12 -9.95 -19.81
N HIS A 522 6.35 -8.86 -19.84
CA HIS A 522 4.93 -8.86 -19.57
C HIS A 522 4.15 -8.06 -20.61
N LEU A 523 2.85 -8.27 -20.62
CA LEU A 523 1.86 -7.49 -21.34
C LEU A 523 0.78 -7.07 -20.35
N ALA A 524 0.10 -5.95 -20.59
CA ALA A 524 -1.02 -5.53 -19.77
C ALA A 524 -2.33 -5.55 -20.53
N LEU A 525 -3.37 -6.18 -19.96
CA LEU A 525 -4.75 -5.99 -20.39
C LEU A 525 -5.25 -4.62 -19.91
N GLY A 526 -5.98 -3.90 -20.76
CA GLY A 526 -6.63 -2.64 -20.41
C GLY A 526 -5.82 -1.40 -20.77
N ASN A 527 -5.78 -0.43 -19.86
CA ASN A 527 -5.38 0.96 -20.11
C ASN A 527 -3.92 1.08 -20.50
N ALA A 528 -3.60 1.91 -21.48
CA ALA A 528 -2.21 2.23 -21.79
C ALA A 528 -1.68 3.39 -20.95
N TYR A 529 -0.37 3.37 -20.67
CA TYR A 529 0.32 4.53 -20.14
C TYR A 529 0.49 5.58 -21.24
N SER A 530 -0.18 6.72 -21.06
CA SER A 530 -0.16 7.80 -22.05
C SER A 530 1.22 8.43 -22.20
N ASP A 531 2.06 8.35 -21.16
CA ASP A 531 3.44 8.86 -21.17
C ASP A 531 4.34 8.13 -22.17
N CYS A 532 3.94 6.92 -22.60
CA CYS A 532 4.59 6.19 -23.68
C CYS A 532 4.29 6.79 -25.07
N ILE A 533 3.43 7.82 -25.18
CA ILE A 533 3.02 8.40 -26.45
C ILE A 533 3.67 9.78 -26.63
N GLU A 534 4.48 9.93 -27.68
CA GLU A 534 5.06 11.21 -28.05
C GLU A 534 3.99 12.24 -28.39
N GLY A 535 4.14 13.45 -27.86
CA GLY A 535 3.20 14.55 -28.09
C GLY A 535 2.02 14.59 -27.13
N ILE A 536 1.87 13.63 -26.22
CA ILE A 536 0.81 13.66 -25.21
C ILE A 536 0.86 14.92 -24.34
N ASP A 537 2.07 15.38 -24.00
CA ASP A 537 2.31 16.60 -23.21
C ASP A 537 1.83 17.89 -23.87
N ASN A 538 1.54 17.86 -25.17
CA ASN A 538 0.99 19.02 -25.89
C ASN A 538 -0.52 19.16 -25.68
N CYS A 539 -1.19 18.12 -25.17
CA CYS A 539 -2.62 18.15 -24.90
C CYS A 539 -2.90 19.03 -23.67
N LYS A 540 -3.77 20.02 -23.83
CA LYS A 540 -4.09 21.01 -22.79
C LYS A 540 -5.19 20.56 -21.83
N SER A 541 -5.84 19.45 -22.13
CA SER A 541 -6.92 18.90 -21.32
C SER A 541 -6.96 17.38 -21.38
N PHE A 542 -7.55 16.76 -20.36
CA PHE A 542 -7.80 15.32 -20.35
C PHE A 542 -8.60 14.87 -21.58
N LYS A 543 -9.60 15.65 -22.00
CA LYS A 543 -10.42 15.33 -23.18
C LYS A 543 -9.59 15.30 -24.46
N GLU A 544 -8.74 16.31 -24.67
CA GLU A 544 -7.82 16.38 -25.81
C GLU A 544 -6.84 15.20 -25.82
N ALA A 545 -6.29 14.84 -24.65
CA ALA A 545 -5.44 13.67 -24.50
C ALA A 545 -6.17 12.38 -24.90
N GLN A 546 -7.41 12.17 -24.45
CA GLN A 546 -8.20 10.99 -24.83
C GLN A 546 -8.52 10.96 -26.33
N GLU A 547 -8.83 12.10 -26.95
CA GLU A 547 -9.05 12.21 -28.39
C GLU A 547 -7.77 11.89 -29.19
N TYR A 548 -6.61 12.37 -28.72
CA TYR A 548 -5.31 12.09 -29.32
C TYR A 548 -4.94 10.60 -29.25
N LEU A 549 -5.07 9.99 -28.06
CA LEU A 549 -4.82 8.56 -27.85
C LEU A 549 -5.75 7.71 -28.73
N LYS A 550 -7.04 8.08 -28.82
CA LYS A 550 -8.01 7.39 -29.67
C LYS A 550 -7.65 7.48 -31.16
N ALA A 551 -7.19 8.64 -31.64
CA ALA A 551 -6.74 8.80 -33.03
C ALA A 551 -5.54 7.91 -33.39
N LEU A 552 -4.72 7.57 -32.39
CA LEU A 552 -3.59 6.65 -32.51
C LEU A 552 -3.97 5.18 -32.24
N ASN A 553 -5.26 4.88 -32.03
CA ASN A 553 -5.77 3.58 -31.62
C ASN A 553 -5.08 3.03 -30.35
N ILE A 554 -4.76 3.90 -29.39
CA ILE A 554 -4.22 3.50 -28.08
C ILE A 554 -5.38 3.12 -27.16
N ASN A 555 -5.23 2.04 -26.39
CA ASN A 555 -6.30 1.51 -25.57
C ASN A 555 -6.57 2.39 -24.33
N SER A 556 -7.86 2.56 -24.00
CA SER A 556 -8.32 3.27 -22.80
C SER A 556 -9.33 2.40 -22.06
N SER A 557 -9.10 2.19 -20.76
CA SER A 557 -9.85 1.24 -19.93
C SER A 557 -9.78 1.65 -18.45
N PRO A 558 -10.76 1.26 -17.61
CA PRO A 558 -10.72 1.52 -16.17
C PRO A 558 -9.71 0.66 -15.41
N ILE A 559 -9.19 -0.42 -16.03
CA ILE A 559 -8.21 -1.32 -15.44
C ILE A 559 -6.93 -1.35 -16.26
N HIS A 560 -5.83 -1.71 -15.60
CA HIS A 560 -4.54 -2.05 -16.17
C HIS A 560 -4.07 -3.32 -15.44
N LYS A 561 -3.81 -4.41 -16.18
CA LYS A 561 -3.57 -5.73 -15.58
C LYS A 561 -2.44 -6.48 -16.27
N ASP A 562 -1.28 -6.46 -15.64
CA ASP A 562 -0.05 -7.12 -16.09
C ASP A 562 -0.14 -8.63 -15.97
N PHE A 563 0.39 -9.32 -16.97
CA PHE A 563 0.60 -10.76 -16.97
C PHE A 563 1.92 -11.11 -17.69
N MET A 564 2.70 -11.98 -17.06
CA MET A 564 4.05 -12.31 -17.48
C MET A 564 4.05 -13.36 -18.59
N VAL A 565 4.82 -13.12 -19.64
CA VAL A 565 4.85 -13.93 -20.88
C VAL A 565 6.27 -14.30 -21.33
N GLY A 566 7.30 -13.79 -20.67
CA GLY A 566 8.69 -14.11 -20.99
C GLY A 566 9.21 -15.40 -20.33
N GLY A 567 10.47 -15.73 -20.62
CA GLY A 567 11.16 -16.89 -20.08
C GLY A 567 12.34 -17.30 -20.96
N ASN A 568 13.16 -18.23 -20.47
CA ASN A 568 14.31 -18.76 -21.21
C ASN A 568 13.92 -19.51 -22.50
N ASN A 569 12.66 -19.92 -22.61
CA ASN A 569 12.11 -20.62 -23.75
C ASN A 569 11.37 -19.70 -24.72
N VAL A 570 11.36 -18.38 -24.50
CA VAL A 570 10.68 -17.40 -25.35
C VAL A 570 11.71 -16.59 -26.14
N LYS A 571 11.53 -16.56 -27.46
CA LYS A 571 12.27 -15.68 -28.36
C LYS A 571 11.37 -14.53 -28.76
N ILE A 572 11.93 -13.33 -28.81
CA ILE A 572 11.24 -12.14 -29.28
C ILE A 572 12.04 -11.49 -30.38
N THR A 573 11.36 -11.25 -31.50
CA THR A 573 11.93 -10.62 -32.69
C THR A 573 11.16 -9.35 -32.99
N ALA A 574 11.88 -8.24 -33.14
CA ALA A 574 11.34 -7.00 -33.68
C ALA A 574 11.33 -7.06 -35.21
N ILE A 575 10.28 -6.54 -35.83
CA ILE A 575 10.01 -6.61 -37.26
C ILE A 575 9.71 -5.20 -37.74
N ASN A 576 10.34 -4.79 -38.84
CA ASN A 576 9.94 -3.61 -39.58
C ASN A 576 8.76 -4.00 -40.51
N PRO A 577 7.54 -3.48 -40.29
CA PRO A 577 6.36 -3.91 -41.05
C PRO A 577 6.39 -3.44 -42.51
N GLU A 578 7.17 -2.42 -42.85
CA GLU A 578 7.29 -1.90 -44.22
C GLU A 578 8.28 -2.73 -45.06
N THR A 579 9.40 -3.14 -44.46
CA THR A 579 10.48 -3.85 -45.17
C THR A 579 10.46 -5.37 -44.96
N GLY A 580 9.81 -5.84 -43.90
CA GLY A 580 9.89 -7.24 -43.44
C GLY A 580 11.21 -7.60 -42.75
N GLU A 581 12.14 -6.66 -42.58
CA GLU A 581 13.41 -6.90 -41.88
C GLU A 581 13.14 -7.28 -40.42
N THR A 582 13.92 -8.22 -39.89
CA THR A 582 13.77 -8.72 -38.53
C THR A 582 15.06 -8.60 -37.73
N LYS A 583 14.95 -8.23 -36.45
CA LYS A 583 16.04 -8.24 -35.47
C LYS A 583 15.61 -8.97 -34.21
N THR A 584 16.37 -9.97 -33.79
CA THR A 584 16.14 -10.60 -32.48
C THR A 584 16.43 -9.57 -31.39
N ILE A 585 15.48 -9.38 -30.47
CA ILE A 585 15.66 -8.47 -29.33
C ILE A 585 15.90 -9.24 -28.03
N ILE A 586 15.25 -10.39 -27.87
CA ILE A 586 15.42 -11.27 -26.71
C ILE A 586 15.52 -12.72 -27.18
N GLU A 587 16.51 -13.43 -26.67
CA GLU A 587 16.70 -14.87 -26.87
C GLU A 587 17.42 -15.44 -25.65
N ASN A 588 17.00 -16.63 -25.18
CA ASN A 588 17.53 -17.28 -23.98
C ASN A 588 17.50 -16.37 -22.74
N ASP A 589 16.42 -15.61 -22.56
CA ASP A 589 16.24 -14.64 -21.46
C ASP A 589 17.36 -13.58 -21.39
N LYS A 590 17.87 -13.15 -22.55
CA LYS A 590 18.88 -12.08 -22.66
C LYS A 590 18.55 -11.12 -23.80
N PHE A 591 18.75 -9.82 -23.56
CA PHE A 591 18.74 -8.82 -24.61
C PHE A 591 19.88 -9.04 -25.61
N GLN A 592 19.59 -8.84 -26.90
CA GLN A 592 20.55 -8.96 -28.01
C GLN A 592 20.95 -7.59 -28.60
N LEU A 593 20.76 -6.51 -27.83
CA LEU A 593 20.83 -5.11 -28.26
C LEU A 593 22.20 -4.45 -28.05
#